data_AF-A0A2G4SNZ5-F1
#
_entry.id   AF-A0A2G4SNZ5-F1
#
_cell.length_a   1.000
_cell.length_b   1.000
_cell.length_c   1.000
_cell.angle_alpha   90.00
_cell.angle_beta   90.00
_cell.angle_gamma   90.00
#
_symmetry.space_group_name_H-M   'P 1'
#
loop_
_entity.id
_entity.type
_entity.pdbx_description
1 polymer ?
#
loop_
_entity_poly.entity_id
_entity_poly.type
_entity_poly.pdbx_seq_one_letter_code
_entity_poly.pdbx_strand_id
1 'polypeptide(L)'
;KRYKFGVLLIKEGQTKEEEWFANEHDCPAFEEFLNIIGKKIKLKGYNGWAAGLDRKGGDSGEYTYTNTWYEHVLAYHVSSLIPSRPGDKQQVQRKRHIGNDIVCIIFVEGNQPFNPTAIKSQFLHVFIVVHQEIWASKKVWRVEVVTVEDVPSFGPSLPDVFDNEQDLSNFILAKLINAEYAALKSPKFSHPMARAREGIFSNIVDKGWKILEEMDRTSTVTAIATSNVSSDTSGSSITTTTSTNSTISTASTSNKKKFHVKTASTSSSISTIHSIKHIPSESCIPSPTRSSLLPLSEKSNQEQQSSQQPQQHRKVKEGKFVKVSKNRKNKANNQCVFNSW
;
A
#
# COMPACT_ATOMS: atom_id res chain seq x y z
N LYS A 1 1.72 -8.54 -10.40
CA LYS A 1 1.92 -7.47 -9.37
C LYS A 1 2.69 -8.07 -8.18
N ARG A 2 3.32 -7.26 -7.33
CA ARG A 2 4.17 -7.72 -6.23
C ARG A 2 3.65 -7.14 -4.91
N TYR A 3 3.54 -7.96 -3.87
CA TYR A 3 2.98 -7.60 -2.57
C TYR A 3 3.88 -8.07 -1.43
N LYS A 4 4.06 -7.24 -0.40
CA LYS A 4 4.91 -7.56 0.75
C LYS A 4 4.10 -7.43 2.03
N PHE A 5 4.21 -8.44 2.88
CA PHE A 5 3.40 -8.55 4.09
C PHE A 5 4.27 -8.89 5.28
N GLY A 6 4.03 -8.20 6.40
CA GLY A 6 4.64 -8.56 7.67
C GLY A 6 4.03 -9.84 8.23
N VAL A 7 4.82 -10.63 8.94
CA VAL A 7 4.30 -11.75 9.74
C VAL A 7 4.96 -11.68 11.11
N LEU A 8 4.13 -11.58 12.16
CA LEU A 8 4.57 -11.46 13.54
C LEU A 8 4.00 -12.61 14.37
N LEU A 9 4.87 -13.29 15.12
CA LEU A 9 4.48 -14.29 16.11
C LEU A 9 4.29 -13.62 17.48
N ILE A 10 3.15 -13.89 18.12
CA ILE A 10 2.88 -13.55 19.52
C ILE A 10 2.82 -14.87 20.29
N LYS A 11 3.77 -15.08 21.20
CA LYS A 11 3.78 -16.26 22.07
C LYS A 11 2.83 -16.10 23.24
N GLU A 12 2.48 -17.22 23.87
CA GLU A 12 1.62 -17.24 25.05
C GLU A 12 2.17 -16.29 26.15
N GLY A 13 1.27 -15.49 26.73
CA GLY A 13 1.60 -14.51 27.77
C GLY A 13 2.24 -13.21 27.30
N GLN A 14 2.68 -13.09 26.03
CA GLN A 14 3.27 -11.85 25.52
C GLN A 14 2.22 -10.79 25.21
N THR A 15 2.46 -9.57 25.66
CA THR A 15 1.52 -8.45 25.47
C THR A 15 2.18 -7.17 24.96
N LYS A 16 3.51 -7.13 24.90
CA LYS A 16 4.28 -5.95 24.52
C LYS A 16 4.93 -6.12 23.16
N GLU A 17 5.02 -5.02 22.43
CA GLU A 17 5.64 -4.96 21.10
C GLU A 17 7.07 -5.50 21.12
N GLU A 18 7.86 -5.11 22.12
CA GLU A 18 9.26 -5.53 22.24
C GLU A 18 9.39 -7.05 22.40
N GLU A 19 8.45 -7.70 23.10
CA GLU A 19 8.42 -9.15 23.30
C GLU A 19 8.12 -9.87 21.99
N TRP A 20 7.14 -9.38 21.22
CA TRP A 20 6.74 -9.97 19.95
C TRP A 20 7.87 -9.91 18.92
N PHE A 21 8.55 -8.77 18.82
CA PHE A 21 9.69 -8.62 17.92
C PHE A 21 10.97 -9.29 18.44
N ALA A 22 11.05 -9.71 19.71
CA ALA A 22 12.21 -10.43 20.26
C ALA A 22 12.12 -11.95 20.08
N ASN A 23 11.03 -12.49 19.52
CA ASN A 23 10.87 -13.93 19.32
C ASN A 23 11.90 -14.50 18.32
N GLU A 24 12.83 -15.33 18.79
CA GLU A 24 13.88 -15.95 17.95
C GLU A 24 13.51 -17.35 17.47
N HIS A 25 12.63 -18.03 18.20
CA HIS A 25 12.22 -19.41 17.89
C HIS A 25 10.74 -19.47 17.57
N ASP A 26 10.41 -20.20 16.52
CA ASP A 26 9.05 -20.51 16.10
C ASP A 26 8.48 -21.70 16.87
N CYS A 27 7.16 -21.86 16.83
CA CYS A 27 6.48 -23.07 17.28
C CYS A 27 5.99 -23.89 16.08
N PRO A 28 5.76 -25.22 16.23
CA PRO A 28 5.33 -26.07 15.12
C PRO A 28 4.04 -25.58 14.44
N ALA A 29 3.09 -25.07 15.21
CA ALA A 29 1.85 -24.48 14.70
C ALA A 29 2.08 -23.26 13.80
N PHE A 30 3.07 -22.44 14.15
CA PHE A 30 3.43 -21.27 13.36
C PHE A 30 4.14 -21.65 12.05
N GLU A 31 5.08 -22.60 12.10
CA GLU A 31 5.73 -23.10 10.88
C GLU A 31 4.73 -23.77 9.92
N GLU A 32 3.78 -24.54 10.47
CA GLU A 32 2.67 -25.10 9.71
C GLU A 32 1.86 -24.02 9.00
N PHE A 33 1.47 -22.96 9.72
CA PHE A 33 0.78 -21.82 9.11
C PHE A 33 1.60 -21.12 8.03
N LEU A 34 2.91 -20.93 8.24
CA LEU A 34 3.80 -20.35 7.22
C LEU A 34 3.83 -21.19 5.95
N ASN A 35 3.81 -22.53 6.07
CA ASN A 35 3.74 -23.45 4.95
C ASN A 35 2.37 -23.41 4.22
N ILE A 36 1.28 -23.09 4.93
CA ILE A 36 -0.04 -22.89 4.31
C ILE A 36 -0.05 -21.63 3.42
N ILE A 37 0.56 -20.53 3.88
CA ILE A 37 0.52 -19.23 3.17
C ILE A 37 1.63 -19.05 2.14
N GLY A 38 2.64 -19.92 2.12
CA GLY A 38 3.74 -19.83 1.16
C GLY A 38 4.76 -20.95 1.24
N LYS A 39 5.77 -20.83 0.39
CA LYS A 39 6.90 -21.76 0.28
C LYS A 39 8.14 -21.16 0.93
N LYS A 40 8.80 -21.93 1.81
CA LYS A 40 10.09 -21.57 2.40
C LYS A 40 11.16 -21.52 1.30
N ILE A 41 11.90 -20.41 1.22
CA ILE A 41 12.99 -20.19 0.27
C ILE A 41 14.23 -19.71 0.99
N LYS A 42 15.40 -20.13 0.49
CA LYS A 42 16.71 -19.63 0.95
C LYS A 42 16.99 -18.29 0.28
N LEU A 43 17.30 -17.25 1.06
CA LEU A 43 17.53 -15.89 0.59
C LEU A 43 18.84 -15.77 -0.19
N LYS A 44 19.92 -16.38 0.32
CA LYS A 44 21.24 -16.34 -0.33
C LYS A 44 21.16 -16.97 -1.72
N GLY A 45 21.37 -16.16 -2.76
CA GLY A 45 21.31 -16.62 -4.14
C GLY A 45 19.90 -16.89 -4.68
N TYR A 46 18.83 -16.58 -3.93
CA TYR A 46 17.47 -16.59 -4.48
C TYR A 46 17.42 -15.70 -5.72
N ASN A 47 16.64 -16.01 -6.75
CA ASN A 47 16.49 -15.16 -7.95
C ASN A 47 15.15 -14.42 -8.02
N GLY A 48 14.13 -14.88 -7.27
CA GLY A 48 12.81 -14.26 -7.22
C GLY A 48 12.75 -12.95 -6.44
N TRP A 49 11.60 -12.28 -6.47
CA TRP A 49 11.43 -11.01 -5.76
C TRP A 49 11.29 -11.25 -4.24
N ALA A 50 12.20 -10.67 -3.45
CA ALA A 50 12.31 -10.88 -2.00
C ALA A 50 11.91 -9.66 -1.16
N ALA A 51 11.08 -8.76 -1.72
CA ALA A 51 10.53 -7.59 -1.02
C ALA A 51 11.51 -6.66 -0.27
N GLY A 52 12.80 -6.67 -0.63
CA GLY A 52 13.82 -5.84 0.01
C GLY A 52 14.59 -6.55 1.12
N LEU A 53 14.36 -7.85 1.35
CA LEU A 53 15.23 -8.70 2.15
C LEU A 53 16.58 -8.90 1.43
N ASP A 54 17.65 -8.92 2.22
CA ASP A 54 19.01 -9.14 1.73
C ASP A 54 19.19 -10.57 1.20
N ARG A 55 19.73 -10.67 -0.01
CA ARG A 55 19.99 -11.92 -0.74
C ARG A 55 21.49 -12.25 -0.87
N LYS A 56 22.36 -11.42 -0.29
CA LYS A 56 23.82 -11.52 -0.43
C LYS A 56 24.55 -11.63 0.90
N GLY A 57 24.35 -10.67 1.80
CA GLY A 57 25.10 -10.52 3.05
C GLY A 57 24.56 -11.33 4.23
N GLY A 58 23.29 -11.76 4.17
CA GLY A 58 22.61 -12.47 5.25
C GLY A 58 21.97 -11.56 6.30
N ASP A 59 21.92 -10.24 6.09
CA ASP A 59 21.39 -9.27 7.06
C ASP A 59 19.90 -9.49 7.39
N SER A 60 19.17 -10.08 6.45
CA SER A 60 17.74 -10.38 6.58
C SER A 60 17.45 -11.84 6.94
N GLY A 61 18.48 -12.60 7.32
CA GLY A 61 18.37 -14.02 7.67
C GLY A 61 18.66 -14.95 6.50
N GLU A 62 18.56 -16.25 6.77
CA GLU A 62 18.85 -17.28 5.76
C GLU A 62 17.62 -17.65 4.92
N TYR A 63 16.43 -17.60 5.51
CA TYR A 63 15.19 -18.07 4.90
C TYR A 63 14.09 -17.03 5.01
N THR A 64 13.14 -17.11 4.08
CA THR A 64 11.84 -16.47 4.20
C THR A 64 10.78 -17.32 3.48
N TYR A 65 9.54 -16.84 3.44
CA TYR A 65 8.45 -17.45 2.70
C TYR A 65 8.05 -16.56 1.52
N THR A 66 7.72 -17.18 0.39
CA THR A 66 7.13 -16.52 -0.78
C THR A 66 5.98 -17.34 -1.33
N ASN A 67 5.05 -16.69 -2.03
CA ASN A 67 3.95 -17.38 -2.72
C ASN A 67 3.68 -16.70 -4.07
N THR A 68 3.16 -17.46 -5.02
CA THR A 68 2.64 -16.94 -6.28
C THR A 68 1.16 -17.31 -6.35
N TRP A 69 0.29 -16.31 -6.27
CA TRP A 69 -1.16 -16.48 -6.35
C TRP A 69 -1.67 -15.80 -7.62
N TYR A 70 -2.08 -16.58 -8.61
CA TYR A 70 -2.25 -16.12 -9.99
C TYR A 70 -0.98 -15.40 -10.50
N GLU A 71 -1.12 -14.19 -11.04
CA GLU A 71 -0.02 -13.33 -11.53
C GLU A 71 0.55 -12.42 -10.42
N HIS A 72 0.32 -12.76 -9.15
CA HIS A 72 0.76 -11.97 -8.00
C HIS A 72 1.83 -12.70 -7.22
N VAL A 73 2.99 -12.05 -7.06
CA VAL A 73 4.09 -12.56 -6.24
C VAL A 73 3.99 -11.92 -4.86
N LEU A 74 3.89 -12.75 -3.84
CA LEU A 74 3.84 -12.37 -2.44
C LEU A 74 5.16 -12.77 -1.77
N ALA A 75 5.69 -11.87 -0.96
CA ALA A 75 6.84 -12.14 -0.11
C ALA A 75 6.54 -11.71 1.32
N TYR A 76 6.98 -12.52 2.28
CA TYR A 76 6.68 -12.32 3.68
C TYR A 76 7.91 -11.82 4.43
N HIS A 77 7.74 -10.82 5.30
CA HIS A 77 8.75 -10.42 6.28
C HIS A 77 8.42 -11.13 7.61
N VAL A 78 8.95 -12.33 7.79
CA VAL A 78 8.69 -13.15 8.98
C VAL A 78 9.61 -12.70 10.12
N SER A 79 9.03 -12.23 11.22
CA SER A 79 9.76 -11.59 12.32
C SER A 79 10.86 -12.47 12.91
N SER A 80 10.55 -13.76 13.15
CA SER A 80 11.47 -14.72 13.75
C SER A 80 12.62 -15.15 12.83
N LEU A 81 12.41 -15.13 11.52
CA LEU A 81 13.43 -15.49 10.53
C LEU A 81 14.41 -14.34 10.22
N ILE A 82 14.03 -13.09 10.53
CA ILE A 82 14.93 -11.94 10.44
C ILE A 82 15.80 -11.92 11.71
N PRO A 83 17.13 -11.86 11.61
CA PRO A 83 18.02 -11.92 12.77
C PRO A 83 17.72 -10.81 13.80
N SER A 84 17.63 -11.23 15.06
CA SER A 84 17.66 -10.32 16.22
C SER A 84 19.12 -9.92 16.47
N ARG A 85 19.35 -8.68 16.93
CA ARG A 85 20.68 -8.23 17.36
C ARG A 85 20.71 -8.19 18.90
N PRO A 86 21.67 -8.87 19.55
CA PRO A 86 21.83 -8.79 21.00
C PRO A 86 21.96 -7.33 21.45
N GLY A 87 21.17 -6.94 22.46
CA GLY A 87 21.15 -5.57 22.99
C GLY A 87 20.26 -4.58 22.22
N ASP A 88 19.74 -4.93 21.03
CA ASP A 88 18.77 -4.12 20.31
C ASP A 88 17.35 -4.37 20.85
N LYS A 89 17.02 -3.75 21.99
CA LYS A 89 15.68 -3.82 22.59
C LYS A 89 14.56 -3.35 21.65
N GLN A 90 14.88 -2.49 20.69
CA GLN A 90 13.91 -1.95 19.74
C GLN A 90 13.74 -2.84 18.50
N GLN A 91 14.60 -3.84 18.31
CA GLN A 91 14.56 -4.78 17.20
C GLN A 91 14.47 -4.05 15.85
N VAL A 92 15.33 -3.05 15.66
CA VAL A 92 15.27 -2.06 14.58
C VAL A 92 15.30 -2.72 13.22
N GLN A 93 16.09 -3.80 13.03
CA GLN A 93 16.14 -4.52 11.75
C GLN A 93 14.80 -5.18 11.42
N ARG A 94 14.17 -5.86 12.38
CA ARG A 94 12.85 -6.48 12.20
C ARG A 94 11.78 -5.43 11.93
N LYS A 95 11.76 -4.36 12.73
CA LYS A 95 10.85 -3.21 12.56
C LYS A 95 11.06 -2.49 11.24
N ARG A 96 12.29 -2.41 10.71
CA ARG A 96 12.58 -1.79 9.41
C ARG A 96 11.87 -2.51 8.27
N HIS A 97 11.73 -3.83 8.34
CA HIS A 97 11.00 -4.59 7.32
C HIS A 97 9.49 -4.55 7.61
N ILE A 98 9.08 -5.11 8.74
CA ILE A 98 7.67 -5.34 9.10
C ILE A 98 6.93 -4.02 9.36
N GLY A 99 7.57 -3.08 10.07
CA GLY A 99 7.00 -1.78 10.39
C GLY A 99 6.81 -0.88 9.17
N ASN A 100 7.36 -1.23 8.01
CA ASN A 100 7.18 -0.53 6.73
C ASN A 100 6.25 -1.29 5.76
N ASP A 101 5.56 -2.32 6.23
CA ASP A 101 4.49 -2.96 5.49
C ASP A 101 3.15 -2.29 5.77
N ILE A 102 2.18 -2.50 4.88
CA ILE A 102 0.82 -1.95 5.01
C ILE A 102 -0.07 -2.92 5.78
N VAL A 103 0.08 -4.21 5.48
CA VAL A 103 -0.68 -5.31 6.08
C VAL A 103 0.28 -6.25 6.80
N CYS A 104 -0.08 -6.66 8.02
CA CYS A 104 0.67 -7.64 8.79
C CYS A 104 -0.23 -8.78 9.23
N ILE A 105 0.26 -10.00 9.09
CA ILE A 105 -0.33 -11.18 9.69
C ILE A 105 0.18 -11.27 11.13
N ILE A 106 -0.73 -11.52 12.06
CA ILE A 106 -0.41 -11.75 13.47
C ILE A 106 -0.80 -13.18 13.79
N PHE A 107 0.18 -14.04 14.05
CA PHE A 107 -0.08 -15.37 14.56
C PHE A 107 -0.05 -15.35 16.08
N VAL A 108 -1.13 -15.79 16.72
CA VAL A 108 -1.26 -15.77 18.17
C VAL A 108 -1.20 -17.21 18.69
N GLU A 109 -0.14 -17.54 19.40
CA GLU A 109 0.00 -18.77 20.16
C GLU A 109 -0.70 -18.59 21.51
N GLY A 110 -1.84 -19.27 21.70
CA GLY A 110 -2.71 -19.08 22.85
C GLY A 110 -3.93 -18.19 22.54
N ASN A 111 -4.50 -17.59 23.57
CA ASN A 111 -5.76 -16.84 23.48
C ASN A 111 -5.67 -15.41 24.04
N GLN A 112 -4.45 -14.87 24.11
CA GLN A 112 -4.20 -13.50 24.54
C GLN A 112 -4.77 -12.49 23.52
N PRO A 113 -5.32 -11.37 24.00
CA PRO A 113 -5.81 -10.34 23.11
C PRO A 113 -4.64 -9.66 22.38
N PHE A 114 -4.79 -9.48 21.07
CA PHE A 114 -3.90 -8.62 20.29
C PHE A 114 -4.44 -7.19 20.29
N ASN A 115 -3.64 -6.24 20.76
CA ASN A 115 -3.93 -4.82 20.66
C ASN A 115 -3.09 -4.18 19.53
N PRO A 116 -3.70 -3.72 18.42
CA PRO A 116 -2.96 -3.11 17.31
C PRO A 116 -2.23 -1.82 17.71
N THR A 117 -2.69 -1.09 18.73
CA THR A 117 -2.05 0.16 19.17
C THR A 117 -0.72 -0.05 19.86
N ALA A 118 -0.41 -1.29 20.27
CA ALA A 118 0.87 -1.63 20.83
C ALA A 118 1.99 -1.54 19.77
N ILE A 119 1.68 -1.77 18.49
CA ILE A 119 2.67 -1.69 17.41
C ILE A 119 2.82 -0.25 16.95
N LYS A 120 4.04 0.30 17.08
CA LYS A 120 4.35 1.68 16.69
C LYS A 120 4.80 1.72 15.23
N SER A 121 3.85 1.86 14.32
CA SER A 121 4.13 2.04 12.88
C SER A 121 3.22 3.09 12.25
N GLN A 122 3.76 3.85 11.28
CA GLN A 122 2.98 4.76 10.44
C GLN A 122 2.43 4.10 9.17
N PHE A 123 2.88 2.88 8.87
CA PHE A 123 2.55 2.16 7.63
C PHE A 123 1.58 1.00 7.90
N LEU A 124 1.69 0.31 9.03
CA LEU A 124 0.77 -0.78 9.35
C LEU A 124 -0.65 -0.25 9.59
N HIS A 125 -1.60 -0.66 8.76
CA HIS A 125 -3.00 -0.24 8.83
C HIS A 125 -3.98 -1.40 8.94
N VAL A 126 -3.56 -2.60 8.54
CA VAL A 126 -4.41 -3.80 8.60
C VAL A 126 -3.65 -4.94 9.23
N PHE A 127 -4.30 -5.61 10.16
CA PHE A 127 -3.80 -6.80 10.84
C PHE A 127 -4.75 -7.97 10.58
N ILE A 128 -4.22 -9.06 10.06
CA ILE A 128 -4.94 -10.33 9.90
C ILE A 128 -4.47 -11.24 11.02
N VAL A 129 -5.31 -11.43 12.04
CA VAL A 129 -4.96 -12.22 13.23
C VAL A 129 -5.39 -13.66 13.01
N VAL A 130 -4.49 -14.62 13.23
CA VAL A 130 -4.73 -16.04 13.01
C VAL A 130 -4.46 -16.81 14.30
N HIS A 131 -5.41 -17.67 14.66
CA HIS A 131 -5.32 -18.60 15.78
C HIS A 131 -5.45 -20.03 15.26
N GLN A 132 -4.64 -20.93 15.81
CA GLN A 132 -4.84 -22.36 15.67
C GLN A 132 -5.54 -22.88 16.92
N GLU A 133 -6.65 -23.60 16.74
CA GLU A 133 -7.47 -24.14 17.82
C GLU A 133 -7.81 -25.62 17.54
N ILE A 134 -8.22 -26.35 18.59
CA ILE A 134 -8.70 -27.73 18.46
C ILE A 134 -10.17 -27.76 18.88
N TRP A 135 -11.07 -28.04 17.94
CA TRP A 135 -12.50 -28.13 18.16
C TRP A 135 -12.97 -29.56 17.86
N ALA A 136 -13.62 -30.22 18.83
CA ALA A 136 -14.09 -31.60 18.69
C ALA A 136 -13.01 -32.56 18.14
N SER A 137 -11.79 -32.45 18.68
CA SER A 137 -10.60 -33.23 18.27
C SER A 137 -10.12 -32.99 16.83
N LYS A 138 -10.61 -31.93 16.16
CA LYS A 138 -10.13 -31.48 14.85
C LYS A 138 -9.41 -30.16 14.97
N LYS A 139 -8.30 -30.04 14.25
CA LYS A 139 -7.56 -28.79 14.10
C LYS A 139 -8.37 -27.81 13.24
N VAL A 140 -8.60 -26.61 13.76
CA VAL A 140 -9.31 -25.54 13.06
C VAL A 140 -8.53 -24.24 13.19
N TRP A 141 -8.76 -23.34 12.24
CA TRP A 141 -8.12 -22.04 12.17
C TRP A 141 -9.17 -20.95 12.29
N ARG A 142 -8.96 -20.01 13.21
CA ARG A 142 -9.83 -18.85 13.38
C ARG A 142 -9.10 -17.60 12.93
N VAL A 143 -9.78 -16.76 12.16
CA VAL A 143 -9.20 -15.53 11.60
C VAL A 143 -10.00 -14.32 12.08
N GLU A 144 -9.29 -13.29 12.55
CA GLU A 144 -9.86 -11.98 12.85
C GLU A 144 -9.20 -10.91 11.98
N VAL A 145 -9.90 -9.80 11.78
CA VAL A 145 -9.37 -8.64 11.06
C VAL A 145 -9.47 -7.43 11.96
N VAL A 146 -8.33 -6.75 12.11
CA VAL A 146 -8.24 -5.50 12.86
C VAL A 146 -7.68 -4.44 11.94
N THR A 147 -8.36 -3.31 11.81
CA THR A 147 -7.92 -2.19 10.96
C THR A 147 -7.75 -0.94 11.78
N VAL A 148 -6.82 -0.09 11.37
CA VAL A 148 -6.78 1.31 11.79
C VAL A 148 -8.00 2.04 11.22
N GLU A 149 -8.38 3.17 11.83
CA GLU A 149 -9.45 4.04 11.34
C GLU A 149 -9.27 4.41 9.85
N ASP A 150 -10.40 4.69 9.18
CA ASP A 150 -10.48 5.10 7.77
C ASP A 150 -10.07 4.06 6.71
N VAL A 151 -9.80 2.81 7.08
CA VAL A 151 -9.68 1.72 6.11
C VAL A 151 -11.09 1.22 5.74
N PRO A 152 -11.50 1.28 4.46
CA PRO A 152 -12.80 0.75 4.03
C PRO A 152 -12.90 -0.77 4.24
N SER A 153 -14.11 -1.30 4.39
CA SER A 153 -14.34 -2.75 4.43
C SER A 153 -13.85 -3.43 3.16
N PHE A 154 -13.31 -4.65 3.28
CA PHE A 154 -12.79 -5.43 2.16
C PHE A 154 -13.09 -6.92 2.31
N GLY A 155 -13.32 -7.59 1.19
CA GLY A 155 -13.59 -9.03 1.14
C GLY A 155 -12.32 -9.90 1.10
N PRO A 156 -12.47 -11.23 1.08
CA PRO A 156 -13.70 -11.98 1.34
C PRO A 156 -14.23 -11.80 2.77
N SER A 157 -15.53 -12.02 2.99
CA SER A 157 -16.14 -11.95 4.34
C SER A 157 -15.60 -13.05 5.24
N LEU A 158 -15.44 -12.76 6.53
CA LEU A 158 -14.90 -13.72 7.49
C LEU A 158 -15.89 -14.88 7.72
N PRO A 159 -15.47 -16.15 7.51
CA PRO A 159 -16.18 -17.30 8.06
C PRO A 159 -15.88 -17.43 9.56
N ASP A 160 -16.60 -18.32 10.25
CA ASP A 160 -16.42 -18.51 11.68
C ASP A 160 -15.10 -19.24 11.99
N VAL A 161 -14.78 -20.30 11.25
CA VAL A 161 -13.53 -21.08 11.30
C VAL A 161 -13.20 -21.72 9.94
N PHE A 162 -11.95 -22.14 9.76
CA PHE A 162 -11.49 -22.98 8.66
C PHE A 162 -10.99 -24.32 9.19
N ASP A 163 -11.51 -25.42 8.66
CA ASP A 163 -11.03 -26.78 8.92
C ASP A 163 -10.17 -27.33 7.77
N ASN A 164 -10.23 -26.70 6.59
CA ASN A 164 -9.41 -27.01 5.43
C ASN A 164 -8.28 -25.98 5.21
N GLU A 165 -7.05 -26.46 5.07
CA GLU A 165 -5.86 -25.62 4.91
C GLU A 165 -5.78 -24.93 3.55
N GLN A 166 -6.29 -25.55 2.48
CA GLN A 166 -6.33 -24.94 1.15
C GLN A 166 -7.33 -23.79 1.11
N ASP A 167 -8.49 -23.94 1.77
CA ASP A 167 -9.48 -22.88 1.89
C ASP A 167 -8.95 -21.72 2.73
N LEU A 168 -8.26 -22.02 3.84
CA LEU A 168 -7.54 -21.00 4.62
C LEU A 168 -6.50 -20.27 3.77
N SER A 169 -5.68 -21.01 3.01
CA SER A 169 -4.65 -20.42 2.14
C SER A 169 -5.28 -19.47 1.12
N ASN A 170 -6.26 -19.95 0.36
CA ASN A 170 -6.98 -19.15 -0.64
C ASN A 170 -7.62 -17.90 -0.02
N PHE A 171 -8.24 -18.06 1.15
CA PHE A 171 -8.85 -16.96 1.88
C PHE A 171 -7.80 -15.92 2.31
N ILE A 172 -6.72 -16.33 2.97
CA ILE A 172 -5.68 -15.43 3.47
C ILE A 172 -5.02 -14.67 2.32
N LEU A 173 -4.66 -15.33 1.23
CA LEU A 173 -4.03 -14.71 0.06
C LEU A 173 -4.94 -13.63 -0.56
N ALA A 174 -6.22 -13.95 -0.78
CA ALA A 174 -7.21 -13.00 -1.27
C ALA A 174 -7.40 -11.82 -0.29
N LYS A 175 -7.51 -12.13 1.00
CA LYS A 175 -7.76 -11.16 2.07
C LYS A 175 -6.61 -10.17 2.22
N LEU A 176 -5.36 -10.62 2.12
CA LEU A 176 -4.16 -9.78 2.20
C LEU A 176 -4.08 -8.78 1.04
N ILE A 177 -4.33 -9.23 -0.18
CA ILE A 177 -4.31 -8.35 -1.36
C ILE A 177 -5.41 -7.29 -1.28
N ASN A 178 -6.62 -7.72 -0.92
CA ASN A 178 -7.75 -6.82 -0.75
C ASN A 178 -7.55 -5.85 0.42
N ALA A 179 -6.92 -6.30 1.51
CA ALA A 179 -6.55 -5.48 2.65
C ALA A 179 -5.60 -4.35 2.24
N GLU A 180 -4.54 -4.66 1.48
CA GLU A 180 -3.61 -3.63 1.02
C GLU A 180 -4.31 -2.63 0.08
N TYR A 181 -5.13 -3.14 -0.85
CA TYR A 181 -5.90 -2.27 -1.74
C TYR A 181 -6.86 -1.35 -1.00
N ALA A 182 -7.53 -1.84 0.05
CA ALA A 182 -8.39 -1.04 0.89
C ALA A 182 -7.61 -0.03 1.73
N ALA A 183 -6.50 -0.43 2.33
CA ALA A 183 -5.64 0.45 3.09
C ALA A 183 -5.14 1.62 2.24
N LEU A 184 -4.73 1.38 0.98
CA LEU A 184 -4.30 2.45 0.06
C LEU A 184 -5.37 3.50 -0.25
N LYS A 185 -6.66 3.20 0.01
CA LYS A 185 -7.76 4.17 -0.11
C LYS A 185 -7.92 5.06 1.12
N SER A 186 -7.30 4.72 2.25
CA SER A 186 -7.38 5.55 3.45
C SER A 186 -6.71 6.92 3.21
N PRO A 187 -7.12 7.98 3.93
CA PRO A 187 -6.51 9.32 3.82
C PRO A 187 -5.00 9.35 4.03
N LYS A 188 -4.48 8.43 4.86
CA LYS A 188 -3.05 8.35 5.18
C LYS A 188 -2.20 8.01 3.97
N PHE A 189 -2.72 7.22 3.03
CA PHE A 189 -2.02 6.84 1.80
C PHE A 189 -2.52 7.59 0.56
N SER A 190 -3.84 7.75 0.44
CA SER A 190 -4.43 8.36 -0.75
C SER A 190 -4.04 9.82 -0.94
N HIS A 191 -3.94 10.64 0.13
CA HIS A 191 -3.55 12.04 -0.01
C HIS A 191 -2.10 12.22 -0.51
N PRO A 192 -1.06 11.60 0.11
CA PRO A 192 0.28 11.67 -0.45
C PRO A 192 0.37 11.12 -1.87
N MET A 193 -0.34 10.02 -2.19
CA MET A 193 -0.36 9.46 -3.55
C MET A 193 -1.01 10.42 -4.56
N ALA A 194 -2.09 11.10 -4.19
CA ALA A 194 -2.74 12.09 -5.05
C ALA A 194 -1.82 13.28 -5.35
N ARG A 195 -1.12 13.82 -4.32
CA ARG A 195 -0.14 14.90 -4.48
C ARG A 195 1.03 14.49 -5.38
N ALA A 196 1.56 13.28 -5.18
CA ALA A 196 2.64 12.76 -6.02
C ALA A 196 2.18 12.60 -7.49
N ARG A 197 0.97 12.08 -7.68
CA ARG A 197 0.35 11.92 -9.00
C ARG A 197 0.16 13.28 -9.70
N GLU A 198 -0.35 14.27 -8.99
CA GLU A 198 -0.50 15.64 -9.48
C GLU A 198 0.84 16.26 -9.91
N GLY A 199 1.89 16.09 -9.10
CA GLY A 199 3.23 16.58 -9.44
C GLY A 199 3.81 15.92 -10.70
N ILE A 200 3.60 14.62 -10.88
CA ILE A 200 4.00 13.90 -12.10
C ILE A 200 3.23 14.42 -13.32
N PHE A 201 1.91 14.57 -13.21
CA PHE A 201 1.09 15.08 -14.30
C PHE A 201 1.47 16.50 -14.70
N SER A 202 1.68 17.38 -13.72
CA SER A 202 2.12 18.75 -13.98
C SER A 202 3.45 18.77 -14.75
N ASN A 203 4.42 17.94 -14.35
CA ASN A 203 5.70 17.83 -15.05
C ASN A 203 5.56 17.36 -16.50
N ILE A 204 4.65 16.42 -16.77
CA ILE A 204 4.38 15.91 -18.12
C ILE A 204 3.75 17.01 -18.97
N VAL A 205 2.76 17.73 -18.43
CA VAL A 205 2.07 18.83 -19.11
C VAL A 205 3.07 19.94 -19.44
N ASP A 206 3.89 20.38 -18.48
CA ASP A 206 4.88 21.44 -18.68
C ASP A 206 5.92 21.07 -19.76
N LYS A 207 6.36 19.81 -19.80
CA LYS A 207 7.28 19.32 -20.83
C LYS A 207 6.63 19.29 -22.21
N GLY A 208 5.41 18.76 -22.29
CA GLY A 208 4.64 18.74 -23.54
C GLY A 208 4.41 20.14 -24.09
N TRP A 209 4.06 21.08 -23.21
CA TRP A 209 3.86 22.48 -23.57
C TRP A 209 5.14 23.12 -24.13
N LYS A 210 6.29 22.92 -23.47
CA LYS A 210 7.58 23.44 -23.96
C LYS A 210 7.98 22.89 -25.33
N ILE A 211 7.74 21.60 -25.58
CA ILE A 211 8.01 20.99 -26.89
C ILE A 211 7.15 21.67 -27.97
N LEU A 212 5.87 21.92 -27.69
CA LEU A 212 4.98 22.62 -28.63
C LEU A 212 5.46 24.05 -28.89
N GLU A 213 5.89 24.78 -27.86
CA GLU A 213 6.46 26.13 -28.04
C GLU A 213 7.74 26.12 -28.89
N GLU A 214 8.63 25.15 -28.69
CA GLU A 214 9.84 25.00 -29.50
C GLU A 214 9.54 24.64 -30.97
N MET A 215 8.54 23.79 -31.20
CA MET A 215 8.09 23.43 -32.56
C MET A 215 7.47 24.60 -33.30
N ASP A 216 6.68 25.43 -32.62
CA ASP A 216 6.06 26.63 -33.22
C ASP A 216 7.11 27.69 -33.57
N ARG A 217 8.12 27.88 -32.70
CA ARG A 217 9.27 28.75 -32.98
C ARG A 217 10.09 28.27 -34.16
N THR A 218 10.33 26.96 -34.27
CA THR A 218 11.13 26.38 -35.37
C THR A 218 10.39 26.48 -36.71
N SER A 219 9.07 26.25 -36.71
CA SER A 219 8.22 26.37 -37.91
C SER A 219 8.16 27.82 -38.41
N THR A 220 8.11 28.79 -37.50
CA THR A 220 8.15 30.23 -37.83
C THR A 220 9.50 30.64 -38.43
N VAL A 221 10.62 30.12 -37.89
CA VAL A 221 11.97 30.41 -38.43
C VAL A 221 12.17 29.81 -39.83
N THR A 222 11.68 28.59 -40.09
CA THR A 222 11.74 27.98 -41.43
C THR A 222 10.87 28.74 -42.44
N ALA A 223 9.69 29.22 -42.06
CA ALA A 223 8.83 30.03 -42.92
C ALA A 223 9.45 31.40 -43.26
N ILE A 224 10.13 32.03 -42.31
CA ILE A 224 10.87 33.29 -42.55
C ILE A 224 12.06 33.03 -43.49
N ALA A 225 12.80 31.93 -43.30
CA ALA A 225 13.92 31.56 -44.15
C ALA A 225 13.51 31.28 -45.61
N THR A 226 12.34 30.67 -45.85
CA THR A 226 11.82 30.47 -47.21
C THR A 226 11.23 31.74 -47.84
N SER A 227 10.72 32.68 -47.03
CA SER A 227 10.24 33.97 -47.52
C SER A 227 11.37 34.96 -47.92
N ASN A 228 12.60 34.73 -47.45
CA ASN A 228 13.76 35.55 -47.81
C ASN A 228 14.54 35.06 -49.04
N VAL A 229 14.06 34.02 -49.73
CA VAL A 229 14.63 33.58 -51.03
C VAL A 229 13.73 34.06 -52.16
N SER A 230 13.76 35.37 -52.42
CA SER A 230 13.23 35.97 -53.66
C SER A 230 13.80 37.37 -53.87
N SER A 231 15.06 37.44 -54.32
CA SER A 231 15.57 38.42 -55.30
C SER A 231 17.10 38.27 -55.43
N ASP A 232 17.56 37.55 -56.46
CA ASP A 232 18.35 38.18 -57.52
C ASP A 232 18.85 37.12 -58.52
N THR A 233 18.48 37.34 -59.78
CA THR A 233 19.04 36.63 -60.93
C THR A 233 20.09 37.55 -61.56
N SER A 234 21.34 37.09 -61.66
CA SER A 234 22.18 37.08 -62.89
C SER A 234 23.67 37.17 -62.58
N GLY A 235 24.46 36.17 -63.01
CA GLY A 235 25.91 36.29 -63.15
C GLY A 235 26.68 35.00 -62.93
N SER A 236 26.81 34.19 -63.99
CA SER A 236 27.70 33.02 -64.05
C SER A 236 29.15 33.32 -63.65
N SER A 237 29.78 32.40 -62.93
CA SER A 237 31.13 31.89 -63.24
C SER A 237 31.47 30.63 -62.43
N ILE A 238 31.96 29.64 -63.17
CA ILE A 238 32.50 28.35 -62.73
C ILE A 238 33.83 28.58 -61.98
N THR A 239 34.06 27.90 -60.85
CA THR A 239 35.35 27.23 -60.59
C THR A 239 35.17 26.06 -59.59
N THR A 240 35.65 24.92 -60.04
CA THR A 240 35.88 23.63 -59.37
C THR A 240 36.71 23.73 -58.09
N THR A 241 36.41 22.93 -57.05
CA THR A 241 37.36 21.98 -56.41
C THR A 241 36.72 21.17 -55.27
N THR A 242 36.62 19.86 -55.52
CA THR A 242 37.11 18.76 -54.65
C THR A 242 36.35 18.35 -53.38
N SER A 243 35.48 17.34 -53.57
CA SER A 243 35.33 16.07 -52.82
C SER A 243 35.81 15.97 -51.35
N THR A 244 34.96 15.36 -50.50
CA THR A 244 35.12 13.95 -50.09
C THR A 244 33.90 13.44 -49.32
N ASN A 245 33.50 12.21 -49.66
CA ASN A 245 32.47 11.40 -49.01
C ASN A 245 32.99 10.72 -47.73
N SER A 246 32.03 10.17 -46.97
CA SER A 246 32.13 9.06 -46.01
C SER A 246 32.62 9.43 -44.59
N THR A 247 32.13 8.86 -43.48
CA THR A 247 31.64 7.48 -43.26
C THR A 247 30.84 7.39 -41.96
N ILE A 248 29.90 6.45 -41.91
CA ILE A 248 29.33 5.86 -40.69
C ILE A 248 30.46 5.22 -39.86
N SER A 249 30.47 5.44 -38.55
CA SER A 249 31.20 4.61 -37.60
C SER A 249 30.50 4.56 -36.24
N THR A 250 30.12 3.34 -35.88
CA THR A 250 29.76 2.87 -34.54
C THR A 250 30.99 2.83 -33.64
N ALA A 251 30.91 3.36 -32.42
CA ALA A 251 31.57 2.76 -31.24
C ALA A 251 31.04 3.35 -29.93
N SER A 252 30.65 2.43 -29.05
CA SER A 252 30.52 2.55 -27.60
C SER A 252 31.72 3.24 -26.93
N THR A 253 31.50 3.98 -25.83
CA THR A 253 32.02 3.65 -24.48
C THR A 253 31.41 4.58 -23.42
N SER A 254 31.05 3.94 -22.31
CA SER A 254 30.60 4.42 -21.02
C SER A 254 31.30 5.67 -20.44
N ASN A 255 30.52 6.53 -19.78
CA ASN A 255 30.92 7.08 -18.48
C ASN A 255 29.73 7.48 -17.59
N LYS A 256 29.71 6.88 -16.39
CA LYS A 256 28.79 7.16 -15.28
C LYS A 256 29.11 8.52 -14.67
N LYS A 257 28.12 9.39 -14.45
CA LYS A 257 28.11 10.29 -13.27
C LYS A 257 26.69 10.44 -12.70
N LYS A 258 26.62 10.14 -11.39
CA LYS A 258 25.51 10.34 -10.45
C LYS A 258 24.98 11.78 -10.51
N PHE A 259 23.66 11.95 -10.49
CA PHE A 259 23.06 13.20 -10.01
C PHE A 259 22.44 13.01 -8.63
N HIS A 260 22.94 13.84 -7.73
CA HIS A 260 22.57 13.99 -6.33
C HIS A 260 21.50 15.08 -6.27
N VAL A 261 20.31 14.78 -5.78
CA VAL A 261 19.27 15.79 -5.54
C VAL A 261 19.63 16.57 -4.29
N LYS A 262 20.09 17.81 -4.45
CA LYS A 262 20.10 18.81 -3.39
C LYS A 262 18.84 19.67 -3.53
N THR A 263 18.02 19.63 -2.49
CA THR A 263 17.01 20.62 -2.17
C THR A 263 17.65 21.99 -1.97
N ALA A 264 17.13 23.01 -2.64
CA ALA A 264 17.32 24.39 -2.25
C ALA A 264 16.00 25.15 -2.45
N SER A 265 15.47 25.61 -1.33
CA SER A 265 14.57 26.74 -1.18
C SER A 265 15.13 28.00 -1.82
N THR A 266 14.34 28.75 -2.58
CA THR A 266 14.36 30.22 -2.51
C THR A 266 13.16 30.83 -3.22
N SER A 267 12.69 31.88 -2.57
CA SER A 267 11.58 32.79 -2.84
C SER A 267 11.81 33.71 -4.05
N SER A 268 10.75 34.00 -4.78
CA SER A 268 10.47 35.26 -5.50
C SER A 268 9.39 34.98 -6.55
N SER A 269 8.47 35.84 -6.95
CA SER A 269 7.87 37.08 -6.46
C SER A 269 6.62 37.24 -7.32
N ILE A 270 5.57 37.81 -6.76
CA ILE A 270 4.30 38.06 -7.46
C ILE A 270 4.53 39.10 -8.57
N SER A 271 4.08 38.80 -9.79
CA SER A 271 3.69 39.84 -10.76
C SER A 271 2.35 39.49 -11.40
N THR A 272 1.36 40.29 -11.03
CA THR A 272 0.02 40.46 -11.63
C THR A 272 0.12 40.86 -13.10
N ILE A 273 -0.89 40.48 -13.92
CA ILE A 273 -1.44 41.07 -15.18
C ILE A 273 -1.89 39.88 -16.06
N HIS A 274 -3.08 39.76 -16.67
CA HIS A 274 -4.31 40.54 -16.81
C HIS A 274 -5.48 39.58 -17.11
N SER A 275 -6.69 39.97 -16.74
CA SER A 275 -7.94 39.28 -17.10
C SER A 275 -8.23 39.37 -18.61
N ILE A 276 -8.72 38.27 -19.20
CA ILE A 276 -9.60 38.32 -20.39
C ILE A 276 -10.82 37.41 -20.13
N LYS A 277 -12.00 38.04 -20.24
CA LYS A 277 -13.34 37.45 -20.10
C LYS A 277 -13.75 36.71 -21.39
N HIS A 278 -14.45 35.58 -21.17
CA HIS A 278 -15.61 35.00 -21.88
C HIS A 278 -15.74 35.03 -23.42
N ILE A 279 -16.19 33.90 -23.97
CA ILE A 279 -17.43 33.70 -24.78
C ILE A 279 -17.70 32.17 -24.97
N PRO A 280 -18.96 31.70 -25.21
CA PRO A 280 -19.55 30.54 -24.53
C PRO A 280 -20.06 29.37 -25.43
N SER A 281 -20.80 28.45 -24.77
CA SER A 281 -21.84 27.48 -25.24
C SER A 281 -21.38 26.05 -25.61
N GLU A 282 -21.75 25.07 -24.78
CA GLU A 282 -22.81 24.04 -24.97
C GLU A 282 -22.34 22.89 -25.89
N SER A 283 -22.24 21.64 -25.41
CA SER A 283 -23.41 20.75 -25.33
C SER A 283 -23.22 19.60 -24.33
N CYS A 284 -24.29 19.34 -23.56
CA CYS A 284 -24.50 18.24 -22.63
C CYS A 284 -25.21 17.08 -23.34
N ILE A 285 -24.81 15.81 -23.16
CA ILE A 285 -25.63 14.61 -23.43
C ILE A 285 -25.31 13.52 -22.36
N PRO A 286 -26.30 12.72 -21.90
CA PRO A 286 -26.46 12.39 -20.48
C PRO A 286 -26.21 10.93 -20.08
N SER A 287 -26.22 10.71 -18.76
CA SER A 287 -26.36 9.41 -18.10
C SER A 287 -27.81 8.90 -18.13
N PRO A 288 -28.06 7.57 -18.18
CA PRO A 288 -29.40 7.05 -18.04
C PRO A 288 -29.79 6.91 -16.56
N THR A 289 -30.89 7.58 -16.20
CA THR A 289 -31.63 7.37 -14.96
C THR A 289 -32.79 6.41 -15.25
N ARG A 290 -33.06 5.43 -14.37
CA ARG A 290 -34.40 4.84 -14.26
C ARG A 290 -34.93 5.09 -12.86
N SER A 291 -35.99 5.89 -12.81
CA SER A 291 -36.81 6.16 -11.64
C SER A 291 -38.05 5.26 -11.65
N SER A 292 -38.51 4.84 -10.48
CA SER A 292 -39.95 4.67 -10.20
C SER A 292 -40.18 4.86 -8.69
N LEU A 293 -40.93 5.92 -8.37
CA LEU A 293 -41.40 6.37 -7.06
C LEU A 293 -42.76 5.71 -6.72
N LEU A 294 -42.93 5.19 -5.48
CA LEU A 294 -43.83 5.67 -4.39
C LEU A 294 -45.23 4.99 -4.35
N PRO A 295 -46.10 5.11 -3.29
CA PRO A 295 -46.02 6.01 -2.10
C PRO A 295 -46.54 5.47 -0.71
N LEU A 296 -46.51 6.38 0.31
CA LEU A 296 -47.32 6.50 1.56
C LEU A 296 -46.94 5.64 2.80
N SER A 297 -46.98 6.09 4.07
CA SER A 297 -47.45 7.33 4.74
C SER A 297 -47.05 7.36 6.24
N GLU A 298 -46.80 8.58 6.76
CA GLU A 298 -47.16 9.17 8.09
C GLU A 298 -46.83 8.45 9.42
N LYS A 299 -46.11 9.13 10.33
CA LYS A 299 -46.70 9.90 11.47
C LYS A 299 -45.63 10.60 12.35
N SER A 300 -46.10 11.70 12.93
CA SER A 300 -45.47 12.74 13.75
C SER A 300 -45.28 12.39 15.23
N ASN A 301 -44.38 13.13 15.91
CA ASN A 301 -44.50 13.85 17.21
C ASN A 301 -43.08 14.12 17.76
N GLN A 302 -42.62 15.38 17.94
CA GLN A 302 -42.78 16.25 19.13
C GLN A 302 -42.49 15.52 20.45
N GLU A 303 -41.76 16.02 21.45
CA GLU A 303 -41.00 17.23 21.78
C GLU A 303 -40.32 16.90 23.14
N GLN A 304 -39.16 17.47 23.47
CA GLN A 304 -38.89 18.16 24.75
C GLN A 304 -37.41 18.48 24.94
N GLN A 305 -37.17 19.77 25.19
CA GLN A 305 -35.92 20.35 25.67
C GLN A 305 -35.82 20.21 27.19
N SER A 306 -34.58 20.08 27.69
CA SER A 306 -34.16 20.76 28.92
C SER A 306 -32.67 21.06 28.88
N SER A 307 -32.37 22.34 29.05
CA SER A 307 -31.06 23.01 29.09
C SER A 307 -30.39 22.95 30.47
N GLN A 308 -29.05 22.81 30.54
CA GLN A 308 -28.10 23.77 31.15
C GLN A 308 -26.64 23.24 31.17
N GLN A 309 -25.71 24.20 31.11
CA GLN A 309 -24.26 24.15 30.77
C GLN A 309 -23.32 23.88 32.00
N PRO A 310 -22.00 24.20 31.98
CA PRO A 310 -20.90 23.60 31.20
C PRO A 310 -19.72 23.18 32.12
N GLN A 311 -18.95 22.14 31.77
CA GLN A 311 -17.57 22.02 32.29
C GLN A 311 -16.60 21.56 31.21
N GLN A 312 -15.51 22.34 31.11
CA GLN A 312 -14.39 22.15 30.21
C GLN A 312 -13.64 20.87 30.57
N HIS A 313 -13.48 19.93 29.62
CA HIS A 313 -12.36 19.01 29.64
C HIS A 313 -11.79 18.77 28.24
N ARG A 314 -10.48 18.99 28.19
CA ARG A 314 -9.52 18.81 27.09
C ARG A 314 -9.70 17.43 26.44
N LYS A 315 -10.17 17.39 25.19
CA LYS A 315 -10.29 16.17 24.37
C LYS A 315 -8.90 15.58 24.09
N VAL A 316 -8.58 14.47 24.74
CA VAL A 316 -7.68 13.46 24.18
C VAL A 316 -8.50 12.66 23.18
N LYS A 317 -8.07 12.63 21.92
CA LYS A 317 -8.69 11.79 20.88
C LYS A 317 -8.31 10.34 21.16
N GLU A 318 -9.18 9.58 21.79
CA GLU A 318 -9.15 8.11 21.74
C GLU A 318 -9.73 7.67 20.40
N GLY A 319 -8.91 7.01 19.59
CA GLY A 319 -9.36 6.36 18.35
C GLY A 319 -10.24 5.16 18.68
N LYS A 320 -11.39 5.08 18.02
CA LYS A 320 -12.41 4.06 18.21
C LYS A 320 -12.16 2.94 17.20
N PHE A 321 -11.50 1.87 17.64
CA PHE A 321 -11.20 0.72 16.78
C PHE A 321 -12.43 -0.16 16.57
N VAL A 322 -12.72 -0.48 15.32
CA VAL A 322 -13.81 -1.40 14.95
C VAL A 322 -13.25 -2.82 14.92
N LYS A 323 -13.44 -3.56 16.02
CA LYS A 323 -13.32 -5.02 15.99
C LYS A 323 -14.58 -5.56 15.30
N VAL A 324 -14.46 -6.04 14.06
CA VAL A 324 -15.55 -6.81 13.42
C VAL A 324 -15.50 -8.22 13.99
N SER A 325 -16.04 -8.38 15.20
CA SER A 325 -16.32 -9.68 15.81
C SER A 325 -17.84 -9.85 15.84
N LYS A 326 -18.36 -10.93 15.26
CA LYS A 326 -19.78 -11.28 15.41
C LYS A 326 -20.04 -11.64 16.88
N ASN A 327 -20.98 -10.91 17.48
CA ASN A 327 -21.46 -11.14 18.84
C ASN A 327 -21.98 -12.59 19.03
N ARG A 328 -21.41 -13.31 20.00
CA ARG A 328 -22.03 -14.48 20.63
C ARG A 328 -23.22 -14.01 21.47
N LYS A 329 -24.43 -14.49 21.15
CA LYS A 329 -25.54 -14.50 22.13
C LYS A 329 -25.32 -15.68 23.08
N ASN A 330 -25.22 -15.37 24.36
CA ASN A 330 -25.29 -16.35 25.45
C ASN A 330 -26.56 -17.19 25.33
N LYS A 331 -26.40 -18.52 25.31
CA LYS A 331 -27.37 -19.47 25.84
C LYS A 331 -26.65 -20.29 26.91
N ALA A 332 -26.73 -19.80 28.14
CA ALA A 332 -26.60 -20.64 29.33
C ALA A 332 -27.98 -21.23 29.63
N ASN A 333 -28.10 -22.56 29.57
CA ASN A 333 -28.91 -23.42 30.43
C ASN A 333 -29.00 -24.82 29.79
N ASN A 334 -28.24 -25.76 30.34
CA ASN A 334 -28.78 -26.96 30.98
C ASN A 334 -27.63 -27.82 31.51
N GLN A 335 -27.43 -27.70 32.82
CA GLN A 335 -27.29 -28.79 33.79
C GLN A 335 -27.22 -30.21 33.19
N CYS A 336 -26.07 -30.87 33.37
CA CYS A 336 -26.02 -32.32 33.59
C CYS A 336 -24.83 -32.62 34.50
N VAL A 337 -25.15 -32.81 35.77
CA VAL A 337 -24.33 -33.46 36.79
C VAL A 337 -24.32 -34.95 36.45
N PHE A 338 -23.16 -35.60 36.37
CA PHE A 338 -23.06 -37.00 36.77
C PHE A 338 -21.66 -37.32 37.31
N ASN A 339 -21.71 -38.10 38.39
CA ASN A 339 -20.71 -38.29 39.42
C ASN A 339 -19.49 -39.11 39.01
N SER A 340 -18.44 -38.95 39.84
CA SER A 340 -17.41 -39.92 40.21
C SER A 340 -17.80 -41.39 39.99
N TRP A 341 -16.93 -42.18 39.36
CA TRP A 341 -16.13 -43.28 39.92
C TRP A 341 -15.00 -43.61 38.94
#